data_AF-A0A378VXW8-F1
#
_entry.id   AF-A0A378VXW8-F1
#
_cell.length_a   1.000
_cell.length_b   1.000
_cell.length_c   1.000
_cell.angle_alpha   90.00
_cell.angle_beta   90.00
_cell.angle_gamma   90.00
#
_symmetry.space_group_name_H-M   'P 1'
#
loop_
_entity.id
_entity.type
_entity.pdbx_description
1 polymer ?
#
loop_
_entity_poly.entity_id
_entity_poly.type
_entity_poly.pdbx_seq_one_letter_code
_entity_poly.pdbx_strand_id
1 'polypeptide(L)'
;MGLLAENDSLYSAANISLMHHLMAALRAHSLFHKDQHYVIQDGEIVIVDEFTGRLMSGRRWSEGLHQAVEAKEGVEIKRENQTLASITFQNYFRLYTKLSGMTGTADTEAFEFQSIYNLETVIIPTNRPVQRKDFNDQISVPPKKNSKPSSKTSRNATNAGSPSSSVRPASKTPNWSPAFCKKPDCRTTSSTPKNTNAKP
;
A
#
# COMPACT_ATOMS: atom_id res chain seq x y z
N MET A 1 28.19 32.74 12.18
CA MET A 1 26.85 33.23 11.80
C MET A 1 25.84 32.47 12.64
N GLY A 2 25.06 33.17 13.47
CA GLY A 2 23.96 32.54 14.20
C GLY A 2 22.86 32.11 13.23
N LEU A 3 22.18 31.01 13.54
CA LEU A 3 21.01 30.52 12.78
C LEU A 3 19.79 31.44 12.96
N LEU A 4 19.83 32.34 13.95
CA LEU A 4 18.79 33.33 14.27
C LEU A 4 19.41 34.74 14.21
N ALA A 5 18.65 35.71 13.71
CA ALA A 5 19.04 37.12 13.80
C ALA A 5 18.84 37.62 15.25
N GLU A 6 19.63 38.61 15.67
CA GLU A 6 19.71 39.06 17.07
C GLU A 6 18.39 39.54 17.69
N ASN A 7 17.41 39.95 16.88
CA ASN A 7 16.09 40.41 17.33
C ASN A 7 14.92 39.61 16.73
N ASP A 8 15.18 38.43 16.17
CA ASP A 8 14.12 37.61 15.56
C ASP A 8 13.60 36.55 16.53
N SER A 9 12.32 36.23 16.41
CA SER A 9 11.66 35.23 17.26
C SER A 9 11.80 33.85 16.64
N LEU A 10 12.08 32.85 17.48
CA LEU A 10 12.02 31.44 17.09
C LEU A 10 10.65 31.04 16.53
N TYR A 11 9.57 31.70 16.95
CA TYR A 11 8.21 31.42 16.50
C TYR A 11 7.78 32.21 15.26
N SER A 12 8.69 32.98 14.65
CA SER A 12 8.44 33.70 13.40
C SER A 12 8.17 32.72 12.24
N ALA A 13 7.29 33.10 11.31
CA ALA A 13 6.98 32.29 10.13
C ALA A 13 8.21 32.00 9.25
N ALA A 14 9.22 32.87 9.28
CA ALA A 14 10.49 32.67 8.58
C ALA A 14 11.32 31.51 9.18
N ASN A 15 11.11 31.19 10.46
CA ASN A 15 11.94 30.26 11.23
C ASN A 15 11.28 28.88 11.42
N ILE A 16 10.20 28.57 10.71
CA ILE A 16 9.44 27.30 10.85
C ILE A 16 10.35 26.08 10.63
N SER A 17 11.21 26.11 9.61
CA SER A 17 12.16 25.00 9.35
C SER A 17 13.19 24.84 10.47
N LEU A 18 13.73 25.95 10.98
CA LEU A 18 14.67 25.92 12.10
C LEU A 18 14.02 25.35 13.36
N MET A 19 12.80 25.80 13.68
CA MET A 19 12.02 25.28 14.79
C MET A 19 11.77 23.77 14.65
N HIS A 20 11.41 23.31 13.45
CA HIS A 20 11.20 21.88 13.18
C HIS A 20 12.46 21.06 13.44
N HIS A 21 13.62 21.49 12.94
CA HIS A 21 14.90 20.82 13.19
C HIS A 21 15.31 20.86 14.66
N LEU A 22 15.11 21.98 15.35
CA LEU A 22 15.37 22.11 16.79
C LEU A 22 14.52 21.13 17.60
N MET A 23 13.23 21.03 17.30
CA MET A 23 12.33 20.09 17.97
C MET A 23 12.69 18.62 17.66
N ALA A 24 13.13 18.32 16.44
CA ALA A 24 13.65 16.99 16.09
C ALA A 24 14.93 16.64 16.87
N ALA A 25 15.89 17.58 16.95
CA ALA A 25 17.11 17.42 17.72
C ALA A 25 16.82 17.22 19.22
N LEU A 26 15.95 18.05 19.78
CA LEU A 26 15.60 17.98 21.20
C LEU A 26 14.95 16.63 21.54
N ARG A 27 14.02 16.14 20.71
CA ARG A 27 13.45 14.80 20.82
C ARG A 27 14.52 13.70 20.71
N ALA A 28 15.40 13.78 19.72
CA ALA A 28 16.48 12.81 19.53
C ALA A 28 17.43 12.73 20.74
N HIS A 29 17.68 13.86 21.41
CA HIS A 29 18.51 13.91 22.60
C HIS A 29 17.81 13.42 23.88
N SER A 30 16.54 13.79 24.09
CA SER A 30 15.83 13.53 25.35
C SER A 30 15.02 12.25 25.38
N LEU A 31 14.42 11.85 24.25
CA LEU A 31 13.49 10.71 24.19
C LEU A 31 14.12 9.45 23.60
N PHE A 32 15.11 9.61 22.72
CA PHE A 32 15.73 8.47 22.03
C PHE A 32 17.10 8.17 22.62
N HIS A 33 17.24 6.97 23.18
CA HIS A 33 18.47 6.49 23.80
C HIS A 33 19.07 5.33 23.02
N LYS A 34 20.40 5.37 22.90
CA LYS A 34 21.22 4.30 22.33
C LYS A 34 21.05 3.02 23.16
N ASP A 35 21.07 1.88 22.48
CA ASP A 35 20.91 0.52 23.03
C ASP A 35 19.52 0.21 23.63
N GLN A 36 18.58 1.15 23.55
CA GLN A 36 17.18 0.95 23.91
C GLN A 36 16.25 1.13 22.71
N HIS A 37 16.36 2.28 22.02
CA HIS A 37 15.49 2.63 20.90
C HIS A 37 16.17 2.43 19.53
N TYR A 38 17.50 2.53 19.51
CA TYR A 38 18.32 2.28 18.33
C TYR A 38 19.68 1.74 18.71
N VAL A 39 20.33 1.12 17.74
CA VAL A 39 21.73 0.71 17.81
C VAL A 39 22.48 1.27 16.62
N ILE A 40 23.79 1.41 16.76
CA ILE A 40 24.68 1.80 15.67
C ILE A 40 25.32 0.52 15.12
N GLN A 41 25.07 0.21 13.85
CA GLN A 41 25.65 -0.95 13.16
C GLN A 41 26.23 -0.50 11.83
N ASP A 42 27.48 -0.86 11.55
CA ASP A 42 28.18 -0.53 10.30
C ASP A 42 28.18 0.97 9.95
N GLY A 43 28.15 1.83 10.98
CA GLY A 43 28.05 3.28 10.78
C GLY A 43 26.65 3.74 10.33
N GLU A 44 25.60 2.97 10.62
CA GLU A 44 24.20 3.34 10.37
C GLU A 44 23.34 3.18 11.63
N ILE A 45 22.29 3.99 11.74
CA ILE A 45 21.31 3.91 12.83
C ILE A 45 20.25 2.86 12.48
N VAL A 46 20.16 1.80 13.29
CA VAL A 46 19.16 0.74 13.15
C VAL A 46 18.16 0.81 14.30
N ILE A 47 16.87 0.90 13.96
CA ILE A 47 15.79 1.01 14.94
C ILE A 47 15.56 -0.35 15.61
N VAL A 48 15.39 -0.33 16.94
CA VAL A 48 15.02 -1.51 17.73
C VAL A 48 13.51 -1.50 17.95
N ASP A 49 12.84 -2.63 17.69
CA ASP A 49 11.43 -2.81 18.04
C ASP A 49 11.28 -2.96 19.56
N GLU A 50 10.44 -2.12 20.18
CA GLU A 50 10.20 -2.10 21.63
C GLU A 50 9.63 -3.41 22.16
N PHE A 51 8.79 -4.10 21.38
CA PHE A 51 8.11 -5.31 21.86
C PHE A 51 8.95 -6.57 21.70
N THR A 52 9.75 -6.65 20.63
CA THR A 52 10.46 -7.87 20.26
C THR A 52 11.98 -7.78 20.38
N GLY A 53 12.52 -6.58 20.55
CA GLY A 53 13.96 -6.31 20.52
C GLY A 53 14.59 -6.56 19.14
N ARG A 54 13.78 -6.78 18.10
CA ARG A 54 14.29 -7.06 16.76
C ARG A 54 14.81 -5.79 16.11
N LEU A 55 15.91 -5.95 15.40
CA LEU A 55 16.49 -4.92 14.57
C LEU A 55 15.65 -4.74 13.30
N MET A 56 15.08 -3.54 13.14
CA MET A 56 14.28 -3.16 11.99
C MET A 56 15.14 -2.45 10.94
N SER A 57 16.01 -3.22 10.29
CA SER A 57 16.83 -2.69 9.20
C SER A 57 15.97 -2.17 8.04
N GLY A 58 16.39 -1.05 7.44
CA GLY A 58 15.67 -0.38 6.35
C GLY A 58 14.48 0.49 6.77
N ARG A 59 14.09 0.50 8.04
CA ARG A 59 13.11 1.48 8.55
C ARG A 59 13.82 2.76 9.00
N ARG A 60 13.20 3.90 8.72
CA ARG A 60 13.64 5.23 9.16
C ARG A 60 12.50 5.93 9.89
N TRP A 61 12.82 6.78 10.86
CA TRP A 61 11.83 7.66 11.48
C TRP A 61 11.57 8.88 10.58
N SER A 62 10.33 9.32 10.52
CA SER A 62 9.91 10.49 9.74
C SER A 62 10.17 11.81 10.47
N GLU A 63 9.84 12.95 9.83
CA GLU A 63 9.87 14.30 10.43
C GLU A 63 11.27 14.73 10.87
N GLY A 64 12.29 14.38 10.08
CA GLY A 64 13.69 14.76 10.35
C GLY A 64 14.32 14.09 11.57
N LEU A 65 13.59 13.22 12.29
CA LEU A 65 14.05 12.64 13.55
C LEU A 65 15.24 11.69 13.34
N HIS A 66 15.22 10.90 12.26
CA HIS A 66 16.30 9.97 11.98
C HIS A 66 17.62 10.70 11.68
N GLN A 67 17.55 11.80 10.92
CA GLN A 67 18.69 12.67 10.65
C GLN A 67 19.19 13.34 11.94
N ALA A 68 18.28 13.71 12.85
CA ALA A 68 18.65 14.27 14.14
C ALA A 68 19.41 13.25 15.03
N VAL A 69 19.01 11.97 15.00
CA VAL A 69 19.73 10.90 15.70
C VAL A 69 21.07 10.59 15.02
N GLU A 70 21.12 10.55 13.69
CA GLU A 70 22.38 10.43 12.92
C GLU A 70 23.36 11.57 13.30
N ALA A 71 22.88 12.82 13.36
CA ALA A 71 23.67 13.98 13.75
C ALA A 71 24.13 13.92 15.22
N LYS A 72 23.26 13.48 16.13
CA LYS A 72 23.57 13.31 17.56
C LYS A 72 24.72 12.33 17.78
N GLU A 73 24.74 11.22 17.05
CA GLU A 73 25.75 10.15 17.19
C GLU A 73 26.98 10.37 16.29
N GLY A 74 27.01 11.45 15.51
CA GLY A 74 28.12 11.75 14.59
C GLY A 74 28.21 10.80 13.39
N VAL A 75 27.10 10.17 13.02
CA VAL A 75 26.99 9.24 11.89
C VAL A 75 26.75 10.02 10.59
N GLU A 76 27.12 9.43 9.44
CA GLU A 76 26.84 10.03 8.13
C GLU A 76 25.33 10.25 7.95
N ILE A 77 24.95 11.53 7.77
CA ILE A 77 23.54 11.91 7.63
C ILE A 77 23.09 11.61 6.21
N LYS A 78 22.15 10.69 6.07
CA LYS A 78 21.56 10.38 4.76
C LYS A 78 20.46 11.37 4.45
N ARG A 79 20.48 11.91 3.23
CA ARG A 79 19.42 12.79 2.74
C ARG A 79 18.10 12.02 2.64
N GLU A 80 17.03 12.61 3.16
CA GLU A 80 15.69 12.09 3.00
C GLU A 80 15.19 12.35 1.58
N ASN A 81 14.46 11.38 1.04
CA ASN A 81 13.76 11.56 -0.22
C ASN A 81 12.58 12.51 0.01
N GLN A 82 12.78 13.78 -0.31
CA GLN A 82 11.73 14.78 -0.22
C GLN A 82 10.75 14.60 -1.39
N THR A 83 9.47 14.47 -1.08
CA THR A 83 8.41 14.52 -2.09
C THR A 83 8.21 15.98 -2.48
N LEU A 84 8.67 16.37 -3.68
CA LEU A 84 8.58 17.76 -4.17
C LEU A 84 7.14 18.17 -4.52
N ALA A 85 6.37 17.23 -5.07
CA ALA A 85 5.00 17.45 -5.46
C ALA A 85 4.18 16.17 -5.24
N SER A 86 2.97 16.35 -4.74
CA SER A 86 1.99 15.28 -4.58
C SER A 86 0.61 15.79 -4.93
N ILE A 87 -0.16 14.99 -5.66
CA ILE A 87 -1.56 15.26 -5.95
C ILE A 87 -2.34 13.96 -5.82
N THR A 88 -3.54 14.02 -5.25
CA THR A 88 -4.44 12.86 -5.21
C THR A 88 -5.04 12.65 -6.60
N PHE A 89 -5.35 11.40 -6.97
CA PHE A 89 -6.02 11.14 -8.24
C PHE A 89 -7.35 11.91 -8.37
N GLN A 90 -8.08 12.07 -7.26
CA GLN A 90 -9.31 12.84 -7.21
C GLN A 90 -9.09 14.29 -7.69
N ASN A 91 -8.10 14.98 -7.11
CA ASN A 91 -7.80 16.36 -7.50
C ASN A 91 -7.14 16.45 -8.87
N TYR A 92 -6.31 15.46 -9.23
CA TYR A 92 -5.67 15.40 -10.53
C TYR A 92 -6.69 15.34 -11.67
N PHE A 93 -7.73 14.50 -11.54
CA PHE A 93 -8.76 14.40 -12.58
C PHE A 93 -9.65 15.64 -12.68
N ARG A 94 -9.82 16.42 -11.60
CA ARG A 94 -10.55 17.69 -11.62
C ARG A 94 -9.85 18.80 -12.43
N LEU A 95 -8.55 18.66 -12.70
CA LEU A 95 -7.81 19.63 -13.53
C LEU A 95 -8.17 19.53 -15.03
N TYR A 96 -8.75 18.40 -15.47
CA TYR A 96 -9.12 18.23 -16.87
C TYR A 96 -10.39 19.02 -17.21
N THR A 97 -10.34 19.78 -18.30
CA THR A 97 -11.52 20.51 -18.81
C THR A 97 -12.65 19.58 -19.24
N LYS A 98 -12.33 18.36 -19.66
CA LYS A 98 -13.28 17.31 -20.02
C LYS A 98 -12.85 16.00 -19.39
N LEU A 99 -13.73 15.39 -18.62
CA LEU A 99 -13.52 14.11 -17.96
C LEU A 99 -14.63 13.14 -18.37
N SER A 100 -14.27 11.91 -18.69
CA SER A 100 -15.20 10.84 -19.06
C SER A 100 -14.56 9.48 -18.75
N GLY A 101 -15.37 8.47 -18.43
CA GLY A 101 -14.87 7.13 -18.11
C GLY A 101 -15.88 6.04 -18.47
N MET A 102 -15.41 4.80 -18.51
CA MET A 102 -16.25 3.62 -18.74
C MET A 102 -15.95 2.56 -17.69
N THR A 103 -16.98 1.91 -17.16
CA THR A 103 -16.86 0.81 -16.21
C THR A 103 -18.12 -0.03 -16.23
N GLY A 104 -17.98 -1.31 -15.89
CA GLY A 104 -19.09 -2.27 -15.88
C GLY A 104 -19.94 -2.26 -14.61
N THR A 105 -19.51 -1.54 -13.57
CA THR A 105 -20.11 -1.63 -12.23
C THR A 105 -20.23 -0.28 -11.51
N ALA A 106 -20.34 0.84 -12.24
CA ALA A 106 -20.45 2.18 -11.63
C ALA A 106 -21.84 2.53 -11.09
N ASP A 107 -22.86 1.71 -11.35
CA ASP A 107 -24.25 2.06 -11.03
C ASP A 107 -24.46 2.31 -9.53
N THR A 108 -23.82 1.50 -8.66
CA THR A 108 -23.90 1.68 -7.21
C THR A 108 -23.20 2.94 -6.72
N GLU A 109 -22.14 3.36 -7.42
CA GLU A 109 -21.27 4.49 -7.04
C GLU A 109 -21.61 5.78 -7.83
N ALA A 110 -22.72 5.80 -8.56
CA ALA A 110 -23.10 6.94 -9.42
C ALA A 110 -23.19 8.26 -8.65
N PHE A 111 -23.70 8.22 -7.42
CA PHE A 111 -23.78 9.39 -6.55
C PHE A 111 -22.40 9.94 -6.15
N GLU A 112 -21.42 9.07 -5.91
CA GLU A 112 -20.06 9.48 -5.62
C GLU A 112 -19.38 10.10 -6.85
N PHE A 113 -19.57 9.52 -8.04
CA PHE A 113 -19.03 10.08 -9.28
C PHE A 113 -19.60 11.47 -9.57
N GLN A 114 -20.89 11.68 -9.34
CA GLN A 114 -21.52 12.99 -9.52
C GLN A 114 -21.02 14.00 -8.49
N SER A 115 -20.97 13.65 -7.21
CA SER A 115 -20.56 14.59 -6.15
C SER A 115 -19.06 14.93 -6.18
N ILE A 116 -18.20 13.99 -6.58
CA ILE A 116 -16.74 14.18 -6.58
C ILE A 116 -16.26 14.75 -7.91
N TYR A 117 -16.79 14.28 -9.05
CA TYR A 117 -16.26 14.63 -10.37
C TYR A 117 -17.28 15.33 -11.28
N ASN A 118 -18.52 15.52 -10.81
CA ASN A 118 -19.61 16.05 -11.62
C ASN A 118 -19.87 15.20 -12.88
N LEU A 119 -19.67 13.88 -12.74
CA LEU A 119 -19.85 12.88 -13.79
C LEU A 119 -21.16 12.12 -13.59
N GLU A 120 -22.03 12.20 -14.60
CA GLU A 120 -23.26 11.43 -14.65
C GLU A 120 -22.98 10.00 -15.15
N THR A 121 -23.47 9.01 -14.41
CA THR A 121 -23.38 7.60 -14.81
C THR A 121 -24.64 7.22 -15.60
N VAL A 122 -24.46 6.76 -16.83
CA VAL A 122 -25.54 6.26 -17.69
C VAL A 122 -25.39 4.76 -17.89
N ILE A 123 -26.47 4.02 -17.64
CA ILE A 123 -26.51 2.56 -17.86
C ILE A 123 -26.74 2.28 -19.35
N ILE A 124 -25.74 1.68 -20.00
CA ILE A 124 -25.85 1.24 -21.39
C ILE A 124 -26.32 -0.22 -21.43
N PRO A 125 -27.42 -0.55 -22.14
CA PRO A 125 -27.93 -1.92 -22.20
C PRO A 125 -26.94 -2.86 -22.90
N THR A 126 -26.92 -4.12 -22.48
CA THR A 126 -26.06 -5.14 -23.11
C THR A 126 -26.57 -5.49 -24.51
N ASN A 127 -25.64 -5.70 -25.45
CA ASN A 127 -25.99 -6.10 -26.82
C ASN A 127 -26.76 -7.45 -26.89
N ARG A 128 -26.62 -8.31 -25.87
CA ARG A 128 -27.30 -9.61 -25.76
C ARG A 128 -27.86 -9.80 -24.36
N PRO A 129 -28.96 -10.57 -24.20
CA PRO A 129 -29.48 -10.90 -22.87
C PRO A 129 -28.45 -11.71 -22.06
N VAL A 130 -28.27 -11.35 -20.80
CA VAL A 130 -27.33 -12.01 -19.89
C VAL A 130 -27.88 -13.38 -19.49
N GLN A 131 -27.16 -14.45 -19.83
CA GLN A 131 -27.50 -15.84 -19.45
C GLN A 131 -26.58 -16.41 -18.35
N ARG A 132 -25.77 -15.55 -17.71
CA ARG A 132 -24.86 -15.94 -16.64
C ARG A 132 -25.67 -16.33 -15.41
N LYS A 133 -25.37 -17.51 -14.84
CA LYS A 133 -25.96 -17.99 -13.58
C LYS A 133 -25.03 -17.59 -12.44
N ASP A 134 -25.44 -16.60 -11.66
CA ASP A 134 -24.72 -16.18 -10.46
C ASP A 134 -25.20 -17.02 -9.27
N PHE A 135 -24.31 -17.83 -8.71
CA PHE A 135 -24.59 -18.69 -7.56
C PHE A 135 -24.30 -17.95 -6.25
N ASN A 136 -25.04 -18.29 -5.20
CA ASN A 136 -24.83 -17.72 -3.86
C ASN A 136 -23.45 -18.07 -3.28
N ASP A 137 -22.96 -17.19 -2.42
CA ASP A 137 -21.70 -17.38 -1.70
C ASP A 137 -21.71 -18.65 -0.84
N GLN A 138 -20.65 -19.45 -0.96
CA GLN A 138 -20.45 -20.64 -0.14
C GLN A 138 -19.58 -20.30 1.07
N ILE A 139 -20.23 -19.98 2.19
CA ILE A 139 -19.56 -19.73 3.47
C ILE A 139 -19.38 -21.07 4.20
N SER A 140 -18.13 -21.41 4.53
CA SER A 140 -17.81 -22.61 5.30
C SER A 140 -17.04 -22.25 6.56
N VAL A 141 -17.37 -22.91 7.68
CA VAL A 141 -16.56 -22.88 8.92
C VAL A 141 -15.11 -23.26 8.59
N PRO A 142 -14.09 -22.62 9.20
CA PRO A 142 -12.69 -22.91 8.92
C PRO A 142 -12.42 -24.43 8.95
N PRO A 143 -11.82 -25.00 7.90
CA PRO A 143 -11.80 -26.44 7.70
C PRO A 143 -10.89 -27.15 8.72
N LYS A 144 -11.36 -28.29 9.25
CA LYS A 144 -10.46 -29.37 9.68
C LYS A 144 -9.65 -29.81 8.46
N LYS A 145 -8.32 -29.62 8.53
CA LYS A 145 -7.18 -29.96 7.65
C LYS A 145 -7.39 -30.42 6.18
N ASN A 146 -8.45 -31.13 5.78
CA ASN A 146 -8.53 -31.84 4.49
C ASN A 146 -9.81 -31.68 3.62
N SER A 147 -10.84 -30.90 4.00
CA SER A 147 -12.03 -30.68 3.13
C SER A 147 -12.20 -29.22 2.73
N LYS A 148 -11.66 -28.84 1.57
CA LYS A 148 -11.85 -27.48 1.02
C LYS A 148 -12.95 -27.47 -0.05
N PRO A 149 -14.10 -26.81 0.17
CA PRO A 149 -15.24 -26.81 -0.76
C PRO A 149 -14.87 -26.29 -2.15
N SER A 150 -14.09 -25.20 -2.25
CA SER A 150 -13.61 -24.64 -3.53
C SER A 150 -12.87 -25.67 -4.42
N SER A 151 -12.14 -26.61 -3.83
CA SER A 151 -11.42 -27.64 -4.60
C SER A 151 -12.33 -28.71 -5.20
N LYS A 152 -13.52 -28.94 -4.62
CA LYS A 152 -14.49 -29.91 -5.15
C LYS A 152 -15.24 -29.30 -6.33
N THR A 153 -15.63 -28.03 -6.22
CA THR A 153 -16.34 -27.29 -7.28
C THR A 153 -15.49 -27.16 -8.54
N SER A 154 -14.20 -26.80 -8.42
CA SER A 154 -13.32 -26.69 -9.59
C SER A 154 -13.11 -28.05 -10.26
N ARG A 155 -12.97 -29.13 -9.48
CA ARG A 155 -12.81 -30.49 -10.00
C ARG A 155 -14.03 -30.95 -10.79
N ASN A 156 -15.24 -30.70 -10.28
CA ASN A 156 -16.47 -31.05 -11.00
C ASN A 156 -16.59 -30.28 -12.32
N ALA A 157 -16.17 -29.00 -12.36
CA ALA A 157 -16.17 -28.21 -13.59
C ALA A 157 -15.16 -28.73 -14.62
N THR A 158 -13.93 -29.06 -14.21
CA THR A 158 -12.91 -29.63 -15.09
C THR A 158 -13.31 -31.00 -15.65
N ASN A 159 -13.89 -31.87 -14.83
CA ASN A 159 -14.38 -33.18 -15.27
C ASN A 159 -15.55 -33.07 -16.27
N ALA A 160 -16.32 -31.97 -16.22
CA ALA A 160 -17.39 -31.68 -17.17
C ALA A 160 -16.90 -30.97 -18.45
N GLY A 161 -15.58 -30.75 -18.60
CA GLY A 161 -14.99 -30.07 -19.76
C GLY A 161 -15.11 -28.54 -19.75
N SER A 162 -15.61 -27.96 -18.65
CA SER A 162 -15.84 -26.51 -18.54
C SER A 162 -14.60 -25.78 -18.00
N PRO A 163 -14.15 -24.67 -18.63
CA PRO A 163 -13.08 -23.85 -18.09
C PRO A 163 -13.52 -23.18 -16.78
N SER A 164 -12.62 -23.11 -15.80
CA SER A 164 -12.87 -22.45 -14.51
C SER A 164 -11.78 -21.45 -14.16
N SER A 165 -12.18 -20.30 -13.65
CA SER A 165 -11.29 -19.24 -13.14
C SER A 165 -11.40 -19.15 -11.63
N SER A 166 -10.27 -19.14 -10.92
CA SER A 166 -10.23 -18.92 -9.47
C SER A 166 -9.41 -17.67 -9.15
N VAL A 167 -9.98 -16.74 -8.40
CA VAL A 167 -9.36 -15.46 -8.01
C VAL A 167 -9.11 -15.46 -6.50
N ARG A 168 -7.99 -14.88 -6.05
CA ARG A 168 -7.63 -14.77 -4.62
C ARG A 168 -7.00 -13.39 -4.32
N PRO A 169 -7.34 -12.75 -3.18
CA PRO A 169 -6.58 -11.61 -2.67
C PRO A 169 -5.17 -12.05 -2.20
N ALA A 170 -4.19 -11.15 -2.26
CA ALA A 170 -2.78 -11.44 -2.55
C ALA A 170 -1.85 -12.15 -1.51
N SER A 171 -0.72 -12.62 -2.07
CA SER A 171 0.65 -12.93 -1.60
C SER A 171 0.99 -13.91 -0.46
N LYS A 172 0.20 -14.07 0.61
CA LYS A 172 0.62 -14.94 1.75
C LYS A 172 0.33 -16.43 1.56
N THR A 173 -0.17 -16.86 0.40
CA THR A 173 -0.49 -18.26 0.10
C THR A 173 0.13 -18.80 -1.20
N PRO A 174 1.40 -18.46 -1.59
CA PRO A 174 1.90 -18.82 -2.92
C PRO A 174 1.97 -20.34 -3.13
N ASN A 175 2.33 -21.07 -2.07
CA ASN A 175 2.51 -22.53 -2.12
C ASN A 175 1.22 -23.34 -2.03
N TRP A 176 0.06 -22.69 -1.94
CA TRP A 176 -1.21 -23.42 -1.83
C TRP A 176 -1.82 -23.78 -3.18
N SER A 177 -1.59 -23.01 -4.25
CA SER A 177 -2.27 -23.22 -5.54
C SER A 177 -1.74 -24.40 -6.37
N PRO A 178 -0.42 -24.60 -6.56
CA PRO A 178 0.06 -25.71 -7.40
C PRO A 178 -0.21 -27.08 -6.78
N ALA A 179 -0.40 -27.13 -5.45
CA ALA A 179 -0.65 -28.36 -4.73
C ALA A 179 -2.03 -28.98 -5.01
N PHE A 180 -2.99 -28.23 -5.59
CA PHE A 180 -4.36 -28.68 -5.82
C PHE A 180 -4.62 -29.33 -7.19
N CYS A 181 -3.93 -28.90 -8.26
CA CYS A 181 -3.94 -29.56 -9.58
C CYS A 181 -2.65 -30.40 -9.72
N LYS A 182 -2.50 -31.50 -8.97
CA LYS A 182 -1.36 -32.43 -9.11
C LYS A 182 -1.64 -33.64 -10.02
N LYS A 183 -2.79 -33.69 -10.69
CA LYS A 183 -3.13 -34.77 -11.65
C LYS A 183 -2.70 -34.39 -13.09
N PRO A 184 -2.30 -35.37 -13.92
CA PRO A 184 -1.72 -35.14 -15.26
C PRO A 184 -2.60 -34.36 -16.24
N ASP A 185 -3.93 -34.38 -16.07
CA ASP A 185 -4.88 -33.73 -16.99
C ASP A 185 -5.24 -32.26 -16.63
N CYS A 186 -4.62 -31.72 -15.58
CA CYS A 186 -4.97 -30.43 -14.97
C CYS A 186 -3.97 -29.35 -15.44
N ARG A 187 -4.20 -28.73 -16.60
CA ARG A 187 -3.29 -27.69 -17.14
C ARG A 187 -3.73 -26.31 -16.64
N THR A 188 -2.90 -25.64 -15.83
CA THR A 188 -3.17 -24.30 -15.31
C THR A 188 -2.37 -23.23 -16.07
N THR A 189 -3.01 -22.10 -16.37
CA THR A 189 -2.35 -20.89 -16.85
C THR A 189 -2.41 -19.85 -15.75
N SER A 190 -1.26 -19.51 -15.17
CA SER A 190 -1.17 -18.42 -14.19
C SER A 190 -0.87 -17.11 -14.90
N SER A 191 -1.85 -16.21 -14.98
CA SER A 191 -1.58 -14.79 -15.26
C SER A 191 -1.32 -14.08 -13.94
N THR A 192 -0.04 -13.86 -13.63
CA THR A 192 0.29 -12.82 -12.65
C THR A 192 -0.02 -11.49 -13.31
N PRO A 193 -0.78 -10.58 -12.67
CA PRO A 193 -0.91 -9.23 -13.21
C PRO A 193 0.52 -8.67 -13.32
N LYS A 194 0.99 -8.44 -14.55
CA LYS A 194 2.20 -7.66 -14.75
C LYS A 194 1.91 -6.34 -14.07
N ASN A 195 2.68 -6.02 -13.04
CA ASN A 195 2.73 -4.68 -12.49
C ASN A 195 3.28 -3.79 -13.61
N THR A 196 2.39 -3.33 -14.48
CA THR A 196 2.64 -2.22 -15.36
C THR A 196 2.60 -1.02 -14.43
N ASN A 197 3.75 -0.75 -13.81
CA ASN A 197 4.08 0.62 -13.45
C ASN A 197 3.99 1.40 -14.76
N ALA A 198 2.79 1.89 -15.07
CA ALA A 198 2.63 3.05 -15.92
C ALA A 198 3.29 4.20 -15.15
N LYS A 199 4.60 4.32 -15.35
CA LYS A 199 5.32 5.55 -15.04
C LYS A 199 4.69 6.63 -15.92
N PRO A 200 4.30 7.79 -15.37
CA PRO A 200 4.02 8.95 -16.20
C PRO A 200 5.26 9.35 -17.02
#